data_AF-B3XQ08-F1
#
_entry.id   AF-B3XQ08-F1
#
_cell.length_a   1.000
_cell.length_b   1.000
_cell.length_c   1.000
_cell.angle_alpha   90.00
_cell.angle_beta   90.00
_cell.angle_gamma   90.00
#
_symmetry.space_group_name_H-M   'P 1'
#
loop_
_entity.id
_entity.type
_entity.pdbx_description
1 polymer ?
#
loop_
_entity_poly.entity_id
_entity_poly.type
_entity_poly.pdbx_seq_one_letter_code
_entity_poly.pdbx_strand_id
1 'polypeptide(L)'
;MNLNFKWVVGIFLSVLCIFFDIIIATNINHHYDKRASIYRLALKTTNKDKFNYIVDSQQGNVITNAKLTAVSPVQFREMKSNQKFFAVKRTLEEYTMHTETTTDSKGRTTTTTYWTWDDQGTDYKYAKQFEMFGRKYKLAKFDISSYFDHIDAKKIVNGDNGLTGYYHYLDSDTRYRYEVVPTTITGTFIAQAVNNTLKPVKGHSNIKVTHEKYKEYLADKQSKHRLVTIVVIIILMLVEAWLIINIIIDW
;
A
#
# COMPACT_ATOMS: atom_id res chain seq x y z
N MET A 1 -30.45 8.56 50.85
CA MET A 1 -30.67 9.20 49.54
C MET A 1 -31.75 8.41 48.80
N ASN A 2 -32.87 9.05 48.39
CA ASN A 2 -34.05 8.35 47.87
C ASN A 2 -33.75 7.63 46.55
N LEU A 3 -34.34 6.45 46.34
CA LEU A 3 -34.21 5.61 45.13
C LEU A 3 -34.38 6.41 43.82
N ASN A 4 -35.28 7.40 43.84
CA ASN A 4 -35.55 8.30 42.72
C ASN A 4 -34.33 9.17 42.33
N PHE A 5 -33.47 9.52 43.28
CA PHE A 5 -32.28 10.34 43.02
C PHE A 5 -31.19 9.55 42.26
N LYS A 6 -31.03 8.24 42.55
CA LYS A 6 -30.07 7.38 41.83
C LYS A 6 -30.43 7.25 40.35
N TRP A 7 -31.72 7.04 40.06
CA TRP A 7 -32.21 6.95 38.69
C TRP A 7 -32.08 8.27 37.92
N VAL A 8 -32.30 9.41 38.58
CA VAL A 8 -32.10 10.74 37.96
C VAL A 8 -30.63 10.96 37.60
N VAL A 9 -29.69 10.59 38.48
CA VAL A 9 -28.24 10.67 38.21
C VAL A 9 -27.84 9.73 37.07
N GLY A 10 -28.36 8.51 37.04
CA GLY A 10 -28.12 7.55 35.95
C GLY A 10 -28.62 8.07 34.59
N ILE A 11 -29.83 8.61 34.51
CA ILE A 11 -30.39 9.20 33.28
C ILE A 11 -29.54 10.38 32.82
N PHE A 12 -29.13 11.26 33.74
CA PHE A 12 -28.29 12.41 33.41
C PHE A 12 -26.91 11.98 32.86
N LEU A 13 -26.30 10.96 33.46
CA LEU A 13 -25.03 10.41 33.01
C LEU A 13 -25.15 9.76 31.63
N SER A 14 -26.21 8.98 31.38
CA SER A 14 -26.48 8.40 30.05
C SER A 14 -26.63 9.47 28.96
N VAL A 15 -27.27 10.60 29.26
CA VAL A 15 -27.39 11.71 28.30
C VAL A 15 -26.01 12.30 27.98
N LEU A 16 -25.15 12.51 28.98
CA LEU A 16 -23.78 13.01 28.77
C LEU A 16 -22.93 12.05 27.93
N CYS A 17 -23.04 10.75 28.19
CA CYS A 17 -22.41 9.68 27.42
C CYS A 17 -22.82 9.73 25.93
N ILE A 18 -24.11 9.83 25.64
CA ILE A 18 -24.62 9.96 24.26
C ILE A 18 -24.05 11.22 23.57
N PHE A 19 -23.93 12.35 24.28
CA PHE A 19 -23.28 13.54 23.71
C PHE A 19 -21.81 13.30 23.38
N PHE A 20 -21.08 12.60 24.25
CA PHE A 20 -19.68 12.26 24.04
C PHE A 20 -19.50 11.30 22.86
N ASP A 21 -20.35 10.29 22.72
CA ASP A 21 -20.40 9.38 21.58
C ASP A 21 -20.61 10.11 20.26
N ILE A 22 -21.54 11.08 20.22
CA ILE A 22 -21.78 11.90 19.02
C ILE A 22 -20.52 12.70 18.65
N ILE A 23 -19.82 13.28 19.62
CA ILE A 23 -18.58 14.04 19.38
C ILE A 23 -17.47 13.12 18.83
N ILE A 24 -17.30 11.93 19.40
CA ILE A 24 -16.32 10.95 18.90
C ILE A 24 -16.70 10.49 17.50
N ALA A 25 -17.97 10.12 17.28
CA ALA A 25 -18.47 9.66 15.99
C ALA A 25 -18.29 10.72 14.90
N THR A 26 -18.59 11.98 15.19
CA THR A 26 -18.42 13.09 14.25
C THR A 26 -16.95 13.36 13.94
N ASN A 27 -16.06 13.32 14.93
CA ASN A 27 -14.61 13.46 14.69
C ASN A 27 -14.06 12.33 13.84
N ILE A 28 -14.38 11.08 14.17
CA ILE A 28 -13.96 9.88 13.39
C ILE A 28 -14.49 9.99 11.96
N ASN A 29 -15.78 10.27 11.79
CA ASN A 29 -16.38 10.44 10.47
C ASN A 29 -15.77 11.62 9.72
N HIS A 30 -15.47 12.75 10.35
CA HIS A 30 -14.86 13.89 9.68
C HIS A 30 -13.45 13.55 9.14
N HIS A 31 -12.65 12.83 9.93
CA HIS A 31 -11.34 12.34 9.49
C HIS A 31 -11.43 11.40 8.28
N TYR A 32 -12.41 10.49 8.27
CA TYR A 32 -12.61 9.55 7.16
C TYR A 32 -13.28 10.18 5.95
N ASP A 33 -14.29 11.02 6.15
CA ASP A 33 -14.98 11.76 5.09
C ASP A 33 -14.05 12.69 4.35
N LYS A 34 -13.10 13.33 5.04
CA LYS A 34 -12.07 14.14 4.37
C LYS A 34 -11.26 13.29 3.40
N ARG A 35 -10.90 12.05 3.76
CA ARG A 35 -10.18 11.12 2.87
C ARG A 35 -11.06 10.58 1.75
N ALA A 36 -12.30 10.16 2.06
CA ALA A 36 -13.24 9.63 1.09
C ALA A 36 -13.72 10.70 0.09
N SER A 37 -13.81 11.97 0.52
CA SER A 37 -14.22 13.09 -0.32
C SER A 37 -13.28 13.30 -1.50
N ILE A 38 -11.98 13.04 -1.32
CA ILE A 38 -10.97 13.11 -2.38
C ILE A 38 -11.34 12.16 -3.52
N TYR A 39 -11.74 10.93 -3.21
CA TYR A 39 -12.14 9.93 -4.20
C TYR A 39 -13.53 10.19 -4.78
N ARG A 40 -14.46 10.71 -3.98
CA ARG A 40 -15.82 11.04 -4.40
C ARG A 40 -15.86 12.22 -5.38
N LEU A 41 -15.04 13.24 -5.13
CA LEU A 41 -14.96 14.47 -5.93
C LEU A 41 -13.99 14.36 -7.10
N ALA A 42 -13.15 13.32 -7.15
CA ALA A 42 -12.23 13.14 -8.25
C ALA A 42 -12.98 12.86 -9.56
N LEU A 43 -12.48 13.47 -10.64
CA LEU A 43 -12.96 13.23 -12.00
C LEU A 43 -12.49 11.86 -12.48
N LYS A 44 -13.39 11.16 -13.16
CA LYS A 44 -13.24 9.73 -13.46
C LYS A 44 -13.22 9.56 -14.97
N THR A 45 -12.12 9.07 -15.51
CA THR A 45 -11.99 8.86 -16.95
C THR A 45 -10.99 7.76 -17.25
N THR A 46 -11.22 7.05 -18.34
CA THR A 46 -10.24 6.17 -19.01
C THR A 46 -9.97 6.62 -20.45
N ASN A 47 -10.69 7.66 -20.91
CA ASN A 47 -10.57 8.21 -22.25
C ASN A 47 -9.44 9.23 -22.30
N LYS A 48 -8.57 9.11 -23.31
CA LYS A 48 -7.41 9.95 -23.56
C LYS A 48 -7.76 11.45 -23.61
N ASP A 49 -8.76 11.83 -24.40
CA ASP A 49 -9.09 13.23 -24.65
C ASP A 49 -9.68 13.89 -23.41
N LYS A 50 -10.59 13.19 -22.73
CA LYS A 50 -11.13 13.64 -21.43
C LYS A 50 -10.03 13.78 -20.37
N PHE A 51 -9.11 12.82 -20.30
CA PHE A 51 -7.99 12.87 -19.37
C PHE A 51 -7.08 14.07 -19.64
N ASN A 52 -6.70 14.26 -20.90
CA ASN A 52 -5.84 15.36 -21.32
C ASN A 52 -6.53 16.71 -21.02
N TYR A 53 -7.82 16.85 -21.32
CA TYR A 53 -8.58 18.04 -20.99
C TYR A 53 -8.57 18.33 -19.49
N ILE A 54 -8.77 17.34 -18.62
CA ILE A 54 -8.72 17.50 -17.15
C ILE A 54 -7.34 17.98 -16.69
N VAL A 55 -6.26 17.43 -17.26
CA VAL A 55 -4.88 17.82 -16.94
C VAL A 55 -4.58 19.24 -17.40
N ASP A 56 -4.99 19.59 -18.63
CA ASP A 56 -4.76 20.91 -19.23
C ASP A 56 -5.51 22.02 -18.49
N SER A 57 -6.78 21.76 -18.16
CA SER A 57 -7.67 22.70 -17.45
C SER A 57 -7.54 22.65 -15.93
N GLN A 58 -6.66 21.78 -15.40
CA GLN A 58 -6.34 21.68 -13.97
C GLN A 58 -7.57 21.43 -13.08
N GLN A 59 -8.49 20.57 -13.52
CA GLN A 59 -9.77 20.30 -12.83
C GLN A 59 -9.64 19.40 -11.58
N GLY A 60 -8.67 19.70 -10.70
CA GLY A 60 -8.54 19.04 -9.40
C GLY A 60 -8.03 17.61 -9.49
N ASN A 61 -8.63 16.70 -8.71
CA ASN A 61 -8.20 15.31 -8.63
C ASN A 61 -8.79 14.49 -9.78
N VAL A 62 -8.00 13.59 -10.35
CA VAL A 62 -8.40 12.66 -11.40
C VAL A 62 -8.06 11.23 -10.98
N ILE A 63 -9.01 10.32 -11.22
CA ILE A 63 -8.82 8.87 -11.12
C ILE A 63 -8.93 8.30 -12.51
N THR A 64 -7.92 7.54 -12.92
CA THR A 64 -7.88 6.88 -14.22
C THR A 64 -7.31 5.48 -14.10
N ASN A 65 -7.76 4.60 -15.00
CA ASN A 65 -7.08 3.36 -15.32
C ASN A 65 -6.44 3.53 -16.70
N ALA A 66 -5.13 3.34 -16.80
CA ALA A 66 -4.39 3.62 -18.02
C ALA A 66 -3.26 2.63 -18.25
N LYS A 67 -2.84 2.53 -19.51
CA LYS A 67 -1.64 1.82 -19.94
C LYS A 67 -0.44 2.78 -19.82
N LEU A 68 0.56 2.40 -19.05
CA LEU A 68 1.81 3.13 -18.84
C LEU A 68 2.93 2.38 -19.56
N THR A 69 3.57 3.01 -20.52
CA THR A 69 4.66 2.40 -21.31
C THR A 69 5.96 3.16 -21.05
N ALA A 70 7.03 2.47 -20.66
CA ALA A 70 8.33 3.07 -20.43
C ALA A 70 8.90 3.69 -21.73
N VAL A 71 9.27 4.97 -21.69
CA VAL A 71 9.86 5.69 -22.84
C VAL A 71 11.31 5.27 -23.05
N SER A 72 12.03 5.06 -21.96
CA SER A 72 13.42 4.58 -21.96
C SER A 72 13.54 3.40 -21.02
N PRO A 73 13.18 2.19 -21.49
CA PRO A 73 13.31 0.96 -20.73
C PRO A 73 14.75 0.71 -20.27
N VAL A 74 14.90 0.04 -19.14
CA VAL A 74 16.17 -0.21 -18.45
C VAL A 74 16.49 -1.70 -18.37
N GLN A 75 17.77 -2.01 -18.20
CA GLN A 75 18.28 -3.36 -17.98
C GLN A 75 19.63 -3.30 -17.25
N PHE A 76 20.03 -4.39 -16.60
CA PHE A 76 21.41 -4.57 -16.13
C PHE A 76 22.32 -5.08 -17.25
N ARG A 77 23.64 -4.99 -17.08
CA ARG A 77 24.60 -5.24 -18.18
C ARG A 77 24.64 -6.73 -18.56
N GLU A 78 24.48 -7.57 -17.56
CA GLU A 78 24.38 -9.02 -17.64
C GLU A 78 23.07 -9.50 -18.27
N MET A 79 22.08 -8.63 -18.48
CA MET A 79 20.82 -9.01 -19.12
C MET A 79 20.91 -9.04 -20.64
N LYS A 80 20.10 -9.92 -21.26
CA LYS A 80 19.94 -10.03 -22.71
C LYS A 80 19.52 -8.70 -23.29
N SER A 81 20.18 -8.27 -24.36
CA SER A 81 20.02 -6.92 -24.93
C SER A 81 18.61 -6.62 -25.46
N ASN A 82 17.83 -7.67 -25.76
CA ASN A 82 16.44 -7.60 -26.20
C ASN A 82 15.43 -7.56 -25.04
N GLN A 83 15.85 -7.83 -23.79
CA GLN A 83 14.99 -7.85 -22.61
C GLN A 83 15.12 -6.53 -21.85
N LYS A 84 14.28 -5.57 -22.22
CA LYS A 84 14.22 -4.28 -21.52
C LYS A 84 12.97 -4.21 -20.66
N PHE A 85 13.06 -3.46 -19.56
CA PHE A 85 12.00 -3.40 -18.56
C PHE A 85 11.66 -1.96 -18.18
N PHE A 86 10.48 -1.75 -17.59
CA PHE A 86 10.11 -0.47 -16.99
C PHE A 86 10.93 -0.22 -15.72
N ALA A 87 11.09 -1.25 -14.90
CA ALA A 87 11.99 -1.26 -13.76
C ALA A 87 12.55 -2.67 -13.53
N VAL A 88 13.74 -2.74 -12.94
CA VAL A 88 14.41 -3.99 -12.58
C VAL A 88 14.97 -3.86 -11.18
N LYS A 89 14.71 -4.88 -10.36
CA LYS A 89 15.26 -5.06 -9.02
C LYS A 89 16.13 -6.31 -9.07
N ARG A 90 17.36 -6.19 -8.57
CA ARG A 90 18.33 -7.28 -8.45
C ARG A 90 18.76 -7.36 -6.99
N THR A 91 18.50 -8.50 -6.35
CA THR A 91 18.90 -8.76 -4.97
C THR A 91 20.05 -9.76 -4.97
N LEU A 92 21.16 -9.38 -4.33
CA LEU A 92 22.28 -10.28 -4.03
C LEU A 92 21.92 -11.07 -2.78
N GLU A 93 22.02 -12.40 -2.86
CA GLU A 93 21.83 -13.31 -1.75
C GLU A 93 23.12 -14.10 -1.52
N GLU A 94 23.51 -14.24 -0.25
CA GLU A 94 24.62 -15.09 0.18
C GLU A 94 24.12 -16.22 1.07
N TYR A 95 24.74 -17.39 0.94
CA TYR A 95 24.41 -18.57 1.74
C TYR A 95 25.21 -18.54 3.03
N THR A 96 24.51 -18.26 4.13
CA THR A 96 25.13 -18.02 5.44
C THR A 96 24.68 -19.06 6.45
N MET A 97 25.57 -19.37 7.38
CA MET A 97 25.30 -20.29 8.48
C MET A 97 24.66 -19.54 9.65
N HIS A 98 23.56 -20.08 10.16
CA HIS A 98 22.88 -19.62 11.36
C HIS A 98 22.94 -20.70 12.43
N THR A 99 23.01 -20.25 13.68
CA THR A 99 23.00 -21.12 14.85
C THR A 99 21.93 -20.65 15.82
N GLU A 100 20.92 -21.48 16.03
CA GLU A 100 19.87 -21.23 17.01
C GLU A 100 20.10 -22.12 18.24
N THR A 101 20.03 -21.52 19.43
CA THR A 101 20.17 -22.23 20.68
C THR A 101 18.87 -22.11 21.48
N THR A 102 18.17 -23.23 21.65
CA THR A 102 16.91 -23.27 22.39
C THR A 102 17.13 -24.02 23.70
N THR A 103 16.55 -23.52 24.80
CA THR A 103 16.57 -24.20 26.10
C THR A 103 15.16 -24.58 26.50
N ASP A 104 14.95 -25.84 26.84
CA ASP A 104 13.64 -26.34 27.26
C ASP A 104 13.29 -25.92 28.71
N SER A 105 12.04 -26.17 29.13
CA SER A 105 11.56 -25.88 30.49
C SER A 105 12.25 -26.70 31.59
N LYS A 106 13.11 -27.65 31.22
CA LYS A 106 13.93 -28.48 32.13
C LYS A 106 15.40 -28.07 32.12
N GLY A 107 15.74 -26.95 31.47
CA GLY A 107 17.10 -26.41 31.39
C GLY A 107 18.02 -27.12 30.41
N ARG A 108 17.49 -27.96 29.51
CA ARG A 108 18.30 -28.61 28.47
C ARG A 108 18.44 -27.69 27.26
N THR A 109 19.68 -27.41 26.90
CA THR A 109 20.03 -26.58 25.76
C THR A 109 20.30 -27.45 24.53
N THR A 110 19.69 -27.11 23.40
CA THR A 110 19.96 -27.72 22.08
C THR A 110 20.39 -26.63 21.11
N THR A 111 21.47 -26.89 20.40
CA THR A 111 22.02 -25.99 19.38
C THR A 111 21.77 -26.60 18.01
N THR A 112 21.04 -25.88 17.16
CA THR A 112 20.74 -26.27 15.79
C THR A 112 21.46 -25.35 14.83
N THR A 113 22.25 -25.93 13.94
CA THR A 113 22.85 -25.22 12.81
C THR A 113 21.99 -25.40 11.58
N TYR A 114 21.64 -24.31 10.93
CA TYR A 114 20.94 -24.30 9.65
C TYR A 114 21.54 -23.24 8.73
N TRP A 115 21.21 -23.32 7.46
CA TRP A 115 21.75 -22.42 6.45
C TRP A 115 20.61 -21.77 5.66
N THR A 116 20.72 -20.47 5.42
CA THR A 116 19.74 -19.71 4.65
C THR A 116 20.42 -18.83 3.61
N TRP A 117 19.66 -18.46 2.58
CA TRP A 117 20.06 -17.43 1.64
C TRP A 117 19.61 -16.09 2.20
N ASP A 118 20.57 -15.24 2.58
CA ASP A 118 20.32 -13.96 3.21
C ASP A 118 20.56 -12.82 2.20
N ASP A 119 19.64 -11.85 2.18
CA ASP A 119 19.74 -10.66 1.32
C ASP A 119 20.93 -9.78 1.76
N GLN A 120 21.97 -9.68 0.91
CA GLN A 120 23.16 -8.85 1.14
C GLN A 120 23.08 -7.46 0.51
N GLY A 121 22.10 -7.24 -0.36
CA GLY A 121 21.91 -5.95 -0.99
C GLY A 121 20.92 -6.02 -2.13
N THR A 122 20.25 -4.90 -2.40
CA THR A 122 19.33 -4.79 -3.53
C THR A 122 19.63 -3.56 -4.36
N ASP A 123 19.87 -3.79 -5.64
CA ASP A 123 20.04 -2.76 -6.65
C ASP A 123 18.75 -2.56 -7.44
N TYR A 124 18.48 -1.29 -7.76
CA TYR A 124 17.31 -0.91 -8.56
C TYR A 124 17.70 -0.12 -9.79
N LYS A 125 17.04 -0.42 -10.91
CA LYS A 125 17.04 0.41 -12.12
C LYS A 125 15.61 0.76 -12.50
N TYR A 126 15.38 2.03 -12.80
CA TYR A 126 14.08 2.57 -13.14
C TYR A 126 14.14 3.35 -14.46
N ALA A 127 13.13 3.19 -15.32
CA ALA A 127 12.92 4.09 -16.44
C ALA A 127 12.72 5.53 -15.92
N LYS A 128 13.35 6.52 -16.55
CA LYS A 128 13.21 7.93 -16.12
C LYS A 128 11.80 8.46 -16.36
N GLN A 129 11.19 8.01 -17.45
CA GLN A 129 9.90 8.49 -17.94
C GLN A 129 9.07 7.35 -18.53
N PHE A 130 7.76 7.55 -18.50
CA PHE A 130 6.80 6.71 -19.19
C PHE A 130 5.81 7.56 -19.96
N GLU A 131 5.18 6.96 -20.96
CA GLU A 131 4.12 7.55 -21.74
C GLU A 131 2.77 6.98 -21.30
N MET A 132 1.78 7.87 -21.21
CA MET A 132 0.40 7.54 -20.93
C MET A 132 -0.47 8.59 -21.62
N PHE A 133 -1.51 8.15 -22.32
CA PHE A 133 -2.43 9.05 -23.05
C PHE A 133 -1.73 10.02 -24.02
N GLY A 134 -0.60 9.60 -24.60
CA GLY A 134 0.22 10.40 -25.52
C GLY A 134 1.05 11.50 -24.84
N ARG A 135 1.18 11.48 -23.51
CA ARG A 135 1.99 12.42 -22.73
C ARG A 135 3.07 11.69 -21.95
N LYS A 136 4.23 12.33 -21.78
CA LYS A 136 5.36 11.80 -21.01
C LYS A 136 5.32 12.29 -19.57
N TYR A 137 5.50 11.38 -18.63
CA TYR A 137 5.54 11.66 -17.19
C TYR A 137 6.84 11.15 -16.58
N LYS A 138 7.34 11.84 -15.54
CA LYS A 138 8.51 11.39 -14.77
C LYS A 138 8.10 10.25 -13.84
N LEU A 139 8.77 9.11 -13.92
CA LEU A 139 8.45 7.94 -13.08
C LEU A 139 8.70 8.22 -11.59
N ALA A 140 9.65 9.07 -11.23
CA ALA A 140 9.96 9.39 -9.83
C ALA A 140 8.76 9.92 -9.00
N LYS A 141 7.68 10.38 -9.66
CA LYS A 141 6.44 10.81 -9.00
C LYS A 141 5.45 9.68 -8.75
N PHE A 142 5.68 8.50 -9.33
CA PHE A 142 4.77 7.36 -9.33
C PHE A 142 5.42 6.20 -8.58
N ASP A 143 4.65 5.57 -7.72
CA ASP A 143 5.04 4.33 -7.06
C ASP A 143 4.43 3.15 -7.83
N ILE A 144 5.32 2.37 -8.46
CA ILE A 144 5.01 1.15 -9.21
C ILE A 144 5.53 -0.11 -8.49
N SER A 145 5.88 -0.01 -7.21
CA SER A 145 6.54 -1.10 -6.49
C SER A 145 5.70 -2.37 -6.42
N SER A 146 4.37 -2.24 -6.48
CA SER A 146 3.45 -3.38 -6.53
C SER A 146 3.50 -4.19 -7.83
N TYR A 147 4.24 -3.73 -8.84
CA TYR A 147 4.35 -4.41 -10.14
C TYR A 147 5.62 -5.23 -10.29
N PHE A 148 6.53 -5.21 -9.30
CA PHE A 148 7.68 -6.10 -9.32
C PHE A 148 7.20 -7.53 -9.16
N ASP A 149 7.62 -8.39 -10.08
CA ASP A 149 7.34 -9.81 -10.05
C ASP A 149 8.59 -10.61 -10.41
N HIS A 150 8.71 -11.81 -9.87
CA HIS A 150 9.84 -12.68 -10.09
C HIS A 150 9.87 -13.15 -11.54
N ILE A 151 11.08 -13.15 -12.12
CA ILE A 151 11.29 -13.63 -13.48
C ILE A 151 12.42 -14.65 -13.52
N ASP A 152 12.19 -15.70 -14.30
CA ASP A 152 13.17 -16.76 -14.53
C ASP A 152 14.46 -16.14 -15.10
N ALA A 153 15.57 -16.34 -14.39
CA ALA A 153 16.87 -15.79 -14.74
C ALA A 153 17.32 -16.27 -16.13
N LYS A 154 16.95 -17.49 -16.54
CA LYS A 154 17.25 -18.05 -17.86
C LYS A 154 16.63 -17.24 -19.00
N LYS A 155 15.51 -16.56 -18.74
CA LYS A 155 14.84 -15.73 -19.75
C LYS A 155 15.55 -14.40 -19.97
N ILE A 156 16.25 -13.89 -18.96
CA ILE A 156 16.71 -12.49 -18.93
C ILE A 156 18.22 -12.32 -18.85
N VAL A 157 18.99 -13.28 -18.33
CA VAL A 157 20.45 -13.17 -18.19
C VAL A 157 21.15 -13.72 -19.44
N ASN A 158 22.22 -13.06 -19.88
CA ASN A 158 23.14 -13.56 -20.91
C ASN A 158 24.09 -14.59 -20.27
N GLY A 159 24.02 -15.84 -20.71
CA GLY A 159 24.86 -16.93 -20.24
C GLY A 159 24.06 -18.23 -20.16
N ASP A 160 24.76 -19.36 -20.18
CA ASP A 160 24.14 -20.69 -20.06
C ASP A 160 24.45 -21.37 -18.72
N ASN A 161 25.38 -20.82 -17.92
CA ASN A 161 25.84 -21.41 -16.67
C ASN A 161 25.26 -20.66 -15.46
N GLY A 162 24.99 -21.39 -14.37
CA GLY A 162 24.52 -20.82 -13.11
C GLY A 162 23.07 -20.33 -13.12
N LEU A 163 22.26 -20.65 -14.13
CA LEU A 163 20.87 -20.20 -14.23
C LEU A 163 19.91 -21.32 -13.81
N THR A 164 19.22 -21.13 -12.69
CA THR A 164 18.24 -22.10 -12.18
C THR A 164 17.01 -21.37 -11.62
N GLY A 165 15.87 -21.54 -12.29
CA GLY A 165 14.63 -20.84 -11.91
C GLY A 165 14.81 -19.33 -11.89
N TYR A 166 14.49 -18.69 -10.77
CA TYR A 166 14.60 -17.23 -10.59
C TYR A 166 16.03 -16.74 -10.28
N TYR A 167 17.00 -17.65 -10.20
CA TYR A 167 18.32 -17.38 -9.64
C TYR A 167 19.44 -17.47 -10.68
N HIS A 168 20.37 -16.53 -10.59
CA HIS A 168 21.66 -16.55 -11.28
C HIS A 168 22.77 -16.72 -10.24
N TYR A 169 23.26 -17.95 -10.11
CA TYR A 169 24.37 -18.33 -9.26
C TYR A 169 25.68 -17.81 -9.85
N LEU A 170 26.41 -17.04 -9.05
CA LEU A 170 27.75 -16.57 -9.37
C LEU A 170 28.78 -17.61 -8.96
N ASP A 171 28.52 -18.29 -7.85
CA ASP A 171 29.29 -19.40 -7.28
C ASP A 171 28.35 -20.30 -6.42
N SER A 172 28.92 -21.15 -5.55
CA SER A 172 28.16 -22.05 -4.68
C SER A 172 27.30 -21.35 -3.64
N ASP A 173 27.75 -20.18 -3.19
CA ASP A 173 27.24 -19.52 -1.99
C ASP A 173 26.74 -18.10 -2.27
N THR A 174 26.78 -17.66 -3.53
CA THR A 174 26.37 -16.33 -3.97
C THR A 174 25.46 -16.42 -5.19
N ARG A 175 24.30 -15.78 -5.13
CA ARG A 175 23.36 -15.72 -6.25
C ARG A 175 22.61 -14.41 -6.34
N TYR A 176 22.18 -14.07 -7.55
CA TYR A 176 21.23 -12.98 -7.79
C TYR A 176 19.81 -13.51 -7.95
N ARG A 177 18.86 -12.84 -7.32
CA ARG A 177 17.42 -12.95 -7.58
C ARG A 177 16.93 -11.71 -8.32
N TYR A 178 16.12 -11.89 -9.35
CA TYR A 178 15.58 -10.79 -10.16
C TYR A 178 14.08 -10.64 -10.02
N GLU A 179 13.63 -9.39 -9.91
CA GLU A 179 12.25 -8.99 -10.06
C GLU A 179 12.15 -7.88 -11.11
N VAL A 180 11.15 -7.93 -11.97
CA VAL A 180 11.01 -6.97 -13.08
C VAL A 180 9.60 -6.40 -13.16
N VAL A 181 9.52 -5.19 -13.71
CA VAL A 181 8.29 -4.59 -14.19
C VAL A 181 8.32 -4.60 -15.72
N PRO A 182 7.37 -5.26 -16.41
CA PRO A 182 7.31 -5.27 -17.87
C PRO A 182 7.31 -3.86 -18.46
N THR A 183 7.83 -3.69 -19.69
CA THR A 183 7.92 -2.38 -20.37
C THR A 183 6.62 -1.61 -20.42
N THR A 184 5.50 -2.33 -20.38
CA THR A 184 4.17 -1.76 -20.31
C THR A 184 3.35 -2.42 -19.21
N ILE A 185 2.73 -1.59 -18.38
CA ILE A 185 1.80 -2.00 -17.33
C ILE A 185 0.47 -1.29 -17.50
N THR A 186 -0.60 -1.89 -16.99
CA THR A 186 -1.91 -1.24 -16.86
C THR A 186 -2.18 -1.03 -15.38
N GLY A 187 -2.59 0.18 -14.99
CA GLY A 187 -2.81 0.48 -13.59
C GLY A 187 -3.82 1.59 -13.35
N THR A 188 -4.44 1.52 -12.18
CA THR A 188 -5.33 2.57 -11.66
C THR A 188 -4.54 3.46 -10.70
N PHE A 189 -4.73 4.77 -10.78
CA PHE A 189 -4.18 5.70 -9.80
C PHE A 189 -5.07 6.93 -9.64
N ILE A 190 -4.85 7.65 -8.54
CA ILE A 190 -5.41 8.98 -8.29
C ILE A 190 -4.29 10.01 -8.25
N ALA A 191 -4.48 11.14 -8.93
CA ALA A 191 -3.51 12.22 -8.96
C ALA A 191 -4.20 13.59 -9.04
N GLN A 192 -3.49 14.64 -8.67
CA GLN A 192 -3.96 16.01 -8.84
C GLN A 192 -3.44 16.58 -10.17
N ALA A 193 -4.35 17.06 -11.01
CA ALA A 193 -4.03 17.84 -12.21
C ALA A 193 -3.62 19.26 -11.80
N VAL A 194 -2.32 19.58 -11.90
CA VAL A 194 -1.75 20.89 -11.53
C VAL A 194 -0.61 21.23 -12.48
N ASN A 195 -0.51 22.48 -12.91
CA ASN A 195 0.57 22.97 -13.78
C ASN A 195 0.76 22.12 -15.05
N ASN A 196 -0.34 21.72 -15.69
CA ASN A 196 -0.33 20.87 -16.88
C ASN A 196 0.42 19.53 -16.69
N THR A 197 0.48 19.05 -15.44
CA THR A 197 1.10 17.77 -15.08
C THR A 197 0.33 17.13 -13.93
N LEU A 198 0.84 16.00 -13.46
CA LEU A 198 0.29 15.27 -12.34
C LEU A 198 1.17 15.46 -11.10
N LYS A 199 0.51 15.63 -9.96
CA LYS A 199 1.12 15.61 -8.63
C LYS A 199 0.41 14.58 -7.74
N PRO A 200 1.11 14.05 -6.74
CA PRO A 200 0.47 13.30 -5.67
C PRO A 200 -0.68 14.11 -5.04
N VAL A 201 -1.74 13.42 -4.65
CA VAL A 201 -2.81 14.04 -3.85
C VAL A 201 -2.22 14.53 -2.52
N LYS A 202 -2.70 15.68 -2.02
CA LYS A 202 -2.26 16.25 -0.73
C LYS A 202 -2.17 15.17 0.36
N GLY A 203 -1.03 15.14 1.06
CA GLY A 203 -0.74 14.15 2.11
C GLY A 203 -0.07 12.86 1.62
N HIS A 204 0.19 12.71 0.32
CA HIS A 204 0.95 11.59 -0.24
C HIS A 204 2.25 12.10 -0.86
N SER A 205 3.33 11.33 -0.72
CA SER A 205 4.63 11.62 -1.35
C SER A 205 4.62 11.29 -2.85
N ASN A 206 3.97 10.18 -3.23
CA ASN A 206 3.97 9.63 -4.59
C ASN A 206 2.55 9.27 -5.04
N ILE A 207 2.36 9.17 -6.36
CA ILE A 207 1.14 8.66 -6.99
C ILE A 207 1.23 7.13 -7.02
N LYS A 208 0.49 6.45 -6.14
CA LYS A 208 0.47 4.99 -6.10
C LYS A 208 -0.34 4.41 -7.26
N VAL A 209 0.29 3.51 -8.02
CA VAL A 209 -0.35 2.78 -9.12
C VAL A 209 -0.70 1.38 -8.62
N THR A 210 -1.91 0.90 -8.88
CA THR A 210 -2.38 -0.42 -8.44
C THR A 210 -2.95 -1.25 -9.60
N HIS A 211 -2.86 -2.57 -9.45
CA HIS A 211 -3.48 -3.58 -10.33
C HIS A 211 -5.02 -3.58 -10.26
N GLU A 212 -5.58 -3.02 -9.18
CA GLU A 212 -7.02 -3.02 -8.95
C GLU A 212 -7.78 -2.29 -10.07
N LYS A 213 -8.91 -2.87 -10.46
CA LYS A 213 -9.82 -2.19 -11.37
C LYS A 213 -10.36 -0.93 -10.69
N TYR A 214 -10.57 0.10 -11.49
CA TYR A 214 -11.08 1.40 -11.05
C TYR A 214 -12.28 1.31 -10.08
N LYS A 215 -13.23 0.38 -10.29
CA LYS A 215 -14.40 0.20 -9.40
C LYS A 215 -14.05 -0.42 -8.05
N GLU A 216 -13.17 -1.43 -8.05
CA GLU A 216 -12.71 -2.13 -6.84
C GLU A 216 -11.85 -1.20 -5.97
N TYR A 217 -10.97 -0.43 -6.61
CA TYR A 217 -10.17 0.60 -5.96
C TYR A 217 -11.02 1.62 -5.18
N LEU A 218 -12.17 2.01 -5.75
CA LEU A 218 -13.10 2.91 -5.06
C LEU A 218 -13.87 2.21 -3.93
N ALA A 219 -14.29 0.96 -4.14
CA ALA A 219 -15.07 0.20 -3.15
C ALA A 219 -14.25 -0.09 -1.87
N ASP A 220 -12.97 -0.44 -2.01
CA ASP A 220 -12.05 -0.65 -0.87
C ASP A 220 -11.90 0.63 -0.03
N LYS A 221 -11.72 1.78 -0.69
CA LYS A 221 -11.49 3.07 -0.02
C LYS A 221 -12.74 3.71 0.57
N GLN A 222 -13.94 3.28 0.19
CA GLN A 222 -15.20 3.86 0.68
C GLN A 222 -15.86 3.05 1.80
N SER A 223 -15.70 1.71 1.82
CA SER A 223 -16.50 0.82 2.70
C SER A 223 -15.95 0.64 4.12
N LYS A 224 -14.62 0.61 4.29
CA LYS A 224 -13.97 0.24 5.57
C LYS A 224 -14.24 1.21 6.73
N HIS A 225 -14.60 2.45 6.44
CA HIS A 225 -14.68 3.50 7.47
C HIS A 225 -15.95 3.43 8.33
N ARG A 226 -17.09 3.04 7.74
CA ARG A 226 -18.36 2.97 8.48
C ARG A 226 -18.38 1.87 9.54
N LEU A 227 -17.76 0.72 9.24
CA LEU A 227 -17.70 -0.39 10.20
C LEU A 227 -16.85 -0.05 11.42
N VAL A 228 -15.72 0.66 11.24
CA VAL A 228 -14.85 1.06 12.35
C VAL A 228 -15.58 2.01 13.30
N THR A 229 -16.26 3.04 12.78
CA THR A 229 -17.05 3.97 13.61
C THR A 229 -18.11 3.22 14.43
N ILE A 230 -18.84 2.29 13.81
CA ILE A 230 -19.87 1.49 14.50
C ILE A 230 -19.26 0.63 15.62
N VAL A 231 -18.16 -0.07 15.33
CA VAL A 231 -17.48 -0.92 16.33
C VAL A 231 -17.00 -0.11 17.53
N VAL A 232 -16.40 1.06 17.30
CA VAL A 232 -15.92 1.94 18.38
C VAL A 232 -17.08 2.42 19.26
N ILE A 233 -18.19 2.86 18.66
CA ILE A 233 -19.37 3.33 19.41
C ILE A 233 -19.98 2.18 20.22
N ILE A 234 -20.06 0.97 19.67
CA ILE A 234 -20.57 -0.21 20.41
C ILE A 234 -19.69 -0.51 21.63
N ILE A 235 -18.37 -0.47 21.49
CA ILE A 235 -17.44 -0.70 22.60
C ILE A 235 -17.62 0.39 23.69
N LEU A 236 -17.75 1.66 23.29
CA LEU A 236 -17.97 2.77 24.21
C LEU A 236 -19.27 2.60 24.99
N MET A 237 -20.39 2.34 24.30
CA MET A 237 -21.69 2.11 24.94
C MET A 237 -21.66 0.95 25.96
N LEU A 238 -20.92 -0.13 25.68
CA LEU A 238 -20.78 -1.25 26.62
C LEU A 238 -19.99 -0.86 27.87
N VAL A 239 -18.92 -0.09 27.72
CA VAL A 239 -18.11 0.41 28.86
C VAL A 239 -18.93 1.36 29.72
N GLU A 240 -19.66 2.27 29.10
CA GLU A 240 -20.51 3.24 29.79
C GLU A 240 -21.67 2.57 30.53
N ALA A 241 -22.34 1.62 29.88
CA ALA A 241 -23.39 0.82 30.52
C ALA A 241 -22.84 0.08 31.75
N TRP A 242 -21.65 -0.51 31.64
CA TRP A 242 -20.98 -1.17 32.76
C TRP A 242 -20.65 -0.20 33.91
N LEU A 243 -20.10 0.98 33.60
CA LEU A 243 -19.79 2.02 34.58
C LEU A 243 -21.05 2.54 35.29
N ILE A 244 -22.12 2.83 34.55
CA ILE A 244 -23.38 3.33 35.08
C ILE A 244 -24.02 2.28 36.00
N ILE A 245 -23.99 0.99 35.61
CA ILE A 245 -24.50 -0.11 36.43
C ILE A 245 -23.71 -0.21 37.75
N ASN A 246 -22.38 -0.18 37.71
CA ASN A 246 -21.56 -0.22 38.93
C ASN A 246 -21.84 0.98 39.84
N ILE A 247 -21.95 2.19 39.29
CA ILE A 247 -22.26 3.39 40.09
C ILE A 247 -23.65 3.31 40.74
N ILE A 248 -24.65 2.74 40.06
CA ILE A 248 -25.99 2.57 40.61
C ILE A 248 -26.03 1.48 41.70
N ILE A 249 -25.19 0.44 41.57
CA ILE A 249 -25.10 -0.69 42.52
C ILE A 249 -24.26 -0.34 43.76
N ASP A 250 -23.15 0.40 43.61
CA ASP A 250 -22.21 0.72 44.69
C ASP A 250 -22.69 1.85 45.61
N TRP A 251 -23.70 2.62 45.21
CA TRP A 251 -24.38 3.66 46.01
C TRP A 251 -25.61 3.13 46.73
#